data_AF-A0A420HNR9-F1
#
_entry.id   AF-A0A420HNR9-F1
#
_cell.length_a   1.000
_cell.length_b   1.000
_cell.length_c   1.000
_cell.angle_alpha   90.00
_cell.angle_beta   90.00
_cell.angle_gamma   90.00
#
_symmetry.space_group_name_H-M   'P 1'
#
loop_
_entity.id
_entity.type
_entity.pdbx_description
1 polymer ?
#
loop_
_entity_poly.entity_id
_entity_poly.type
_entity_poly.pdbx_seq_one_letter_code
_entity_poly.pdbx_strand_id
1 'polypeptide(L)'
;MSDPHAPPESEVDITESSTGLYDWGDNVDTSTFEQILEMDDDEDEKEFSRSIVIGFFEQAETTFLQIETALESKDLPKLSSLGHFLKGSSATLGLTKVKNSCEKIQHFGQKKDQEGIADEEDEEKCLKRIEETFQILKKDYIDAVNILKTFFGMSSQSESTNEDGQNNLDPQPKVDTITVEASSSNTEHNDEQSHGDDLKGPIDILV
;
A
#
# COMPACT_ATOMS: atom_id res chain seq x y z
N MET A 1 59.66 42.92 -14.84
CA MET A 1 59.28 43.17 -13.43
C MET A 1 57.78 43.06 -13.38
N SER A 2 57.31 42.16 -12.56
CA SER A 2 56.02 41.47 -12.63
C SER A 2 54.82 42.36 -12.25
N ASP A 3 53.68 42.08 -12.89
CA ASP A 3 52.35 42.65 -12.62
C ASP A 3 51.86 42.41 -11.18
N PRO A 4 51.13 43.37 -10.57
CA PRO A 4 50.35 43.05 -9.39
C PRO A 4 49.00 43.78 -9.36
N HIS A 5 47.95 43.26 -10.03
CA HIS A 5 46.58 43.36 -9.52
C HIS A 5 45.60 42.49 -10.32
N ALA A 6 45.43 41.24 -9.89
CA ALA A 6 44.18 40.52 -10.10
C ALA A 6 43.47 40.46 -8.74
N PRO A 7 42.16 40.76 -8.64
CA PRO A 7 41.40 40.59 -7.41
C PRO A 7 41.22 39.09 -7.11
N PRO A 8 41.10 38.69 -5.83
CA PRO A 8 40.95 37.29 -5.46
C PRO A 8 39.59 36.78 -5.92
N GLU A 9 39.59 35.67 -6.64
CA GLU A 9 38.39 34.88 -6.94
C GLU A 9 37.81 34.40 -5.61
N SER A 10 36.59 34.84 -5.29
CA SER A 10 35.84 34.33 -4.15
C SER A 10 35.50 32.88 -4.44
N GLU A 11 36.12 31.99 -3.68
CA GLU A 11 35.81 30.56 -3.59
C GLU A 11 34.29 30.41 -3.40
N VAL A 12 33.66 29.82 -4.40
CA VAL A 12 32.30 29.31 -4.27
C VAL A 12 32.45 28.09 -3.39
N ASP A 13 32.10 28.23 -2.11
CA ASP A 13 31.92 27.13 -1.18
C ASP A 13 30.71 26.33 -1.66
N ILE A 14 30.96 25.44 -2.62
CA ILE A 14 30.05 24.36 -2.95
C ILE A 14 30.22 23.39 -1.79
N THR A 15 29.42 23.57 -0.75
CA THR A 15 29.08 22.48 0.16
C THR A 15 28.45 21.41 -0.74
N GLU A 16 29.26 20.49 -1.25
CA GLU A 16 28.79 19.28 -1.88
C GLU A 16 27.92 18.57 -0.85
N SER A 17 26.61 18.75 -0.99
CA SER A 17 25.61 17.90 -0.36
C SER A 17 25.99 16.47 -0.69
N SER A 18 26.35 15.72 0.34
CA SER A 18 26.91 14.36 0.26
C SER A 18 25.88 13.32 -0.22
N THR A 19 24.78 13.74 -0.84
CA THR A 19 23.62 12.91 -1.22
C THR A 19 23.51 12.63 -2.72
N GLY A 20 24.34 13.26 -3.56
CA GLY A 20 24.11 13.38 -5.01
C GLY A 20 24.28 12.16 -5.92
N LEU A 21 24.29 10.89 -5.48
CA LEU A 21 24.58 9.75 -6.39
C LEU A 21 23.86 8.42 -6.06
N TYR A 22 22.66 8.43 -5.51
CA TYR A 22 21.88 7.19 -5.45
C TYR A 22 21.23 6.90 -6.81
N ASP A 23 21.93 6.10 -7.64
CA ASP A 23 21.35 5.48 -8.83
C ASP A 23 20.49 4.28 -8.40
N TRP A 24 19.29 4.55 -7.90
CA TRP A 24 18.26 3.55 -7.61
C TRP A 24 17.51 3.07 -8.86
N GLY A 25 17.94 3.55 -10.03
CA GLY A 25 17.30 3.34 -11.32
C GLY A 25 15.83 3.73 -11.30
N ASP A 26 15.04 3.05 -12.12
CA ASP A 26 13.60 3.35 -12.27
C ASP A 26 12.73 2.89 -11.09
N ASN A 27 13.31 2.31 -10.03
CA ASN A 27 12.53 1.75 -8.91
C ASN A 27 12.07 2.82 -7.93
N VAL A 28 12.94 3.81 -7.66
CA VAL A 28 12.71 4.90 -6.72
C VAL A 28 13.09 6.20 -7.43
N ASP A 29 12.14 7.13 -7.53
CA ASP A 29 12.40 8.49 -7.96
C ASP A 29 13.14 9.22 -6.85
N THR A 30 14.46 9.33 -7.00
CA THR A 30 15.36 9.96 -6.04
C THR A 30 14.91 11.37 -5.69
N SER A 31 14.42 12.15 -6.67
CA SER A 31 14.00 13.54 -6.42
C SER A 31 12.75 13.66 -5.54
N THR A 32 11.82 12.71 -5.66
CA THR A 32 10.66 12.63 -4.76
C THR A 32 11.08 12.14 -3.39
N PHE A 33 11.97 11.15 -3.32
CA PHE A 33 12.41 10.59 -2.05
C PHE A 33 13.31 11.54 -1.25
N GLU A 34 14.15 12.33 -1.92
CA GLU A 34 14.99 13.38 -1.31
C GLU A 34 14.14 14.40 -0.53
N GLN A 35 12.98 14.80 -1.05
CA GLN A 35 12.07 15.70 -0.34
C GLN A 35 11.59 15.12 1.00
N ILE A 36 11.52 13.79 1.13
CA ILE A 36 11.15 13.11 2.37
C ILE A 36 12.35 13.08 3.32
N LEU A 37 13.57 12.90 2.80
CA LEU A 37 14.80 12.97 3.59
C LEU A 37 15.07 14.38 4.13
N GLU A 38 14.73 15.41 3.37
CA GLU A 38 14.82 16.82 3.81
C GLU A 38 13.89 17.15 4.99
N MET A 39 12.94 16.26 5.30
CA MET A 39 12.06 16.40 6.48
C MET A 39 12.64 15.75 7.75
N ASP A 40 13.75 15.03 7.66
CA ASP A 40 14.43 14.50 8.85
C ASP A 40 15.18 15.62 9.58
N ASP A 41 15.04 15.66 10.91
CA ASP A 41 15.75 16.63 11.77
C ASP A 41 17.26 16.31 11.88
N ASP A 42 17.64 15.04 11.71
CA ASP A 42 19.00 14.53 11.80
C ASP A 42 19.31 13.63 10.58
N GLU A 43 20.38 13.97 9.86
CA GLU A 43 20.77 13.28 8.63
C GLU A 43 21.27 11.86 8.88
N ASP A 44 21.69 11.47 10.08
CA ASP A 44 22.17 10.12 10.38
C ASP A 44 21.03 9.21 10.88
N GLU A 45 20.19 9.71 11.79
CA GLU A 45 19.11 8.92 12.41
C GLU A 45 17.93 8.66 11.47
N LYS A 46 17.58 9.65 10.63
CA LYS A 46 16.52 9.59 9.62
C LYS A 46 15.19 9.02 10.13
N GLU A 47 14.80 9.36 11.36
CA GLU A 47 13.68 8.73 12.05
C GLU A 47 12.35 8.92 11.30
N PHE A 48 12.11 10.12 10.76
CA PHE A 48 10.88 10.43 10.06
C PHE A 48 10.77 9.65 8.75
N SER A 49 11.76 9.77 7.86
CA SER A 49 11.71 9.08 6.57
C SER A 49 11.70 7.56 6.73
N ARG A 50 12.45 7.02 7.70
CA ARG A 50 12.43 5.60 8.05
C ARG A 50 11.05 5.14 8.52
N SER A 51 10.38 5.92 9.38
CA SER A 51 9.04 5.57 9.88
C SER A 51 8.01 5.48 8.75
N ILE A 52 8.05 6.40 7.79
CA ILE A 52 7.16 6.41 6.63
C ILE A 52 7.41 5.19 5.74
N VAL A 53 8.68 4.83 5.52
CA VAL A 53 9.06 3.66 4.71
C VAL A 53 8.61 2.36 5.36
N ILE A 54 8.80 2.20 6.67
CA ILE A 54 8.33 1.01 7.41
C ILE A 54 6.80 0.92 7.34
N GLY A 55 6.10 2.03 7.59
CA GLY A 55 4.64 2.07 7.50
C GLY A 55 4.12 1.70 6.11
N PHE A 56 4.83 2.11 5.05
CA PHE A 56 4.51 1.69 3.69
C PHE A 56 4.67 0.17 3.48
N PHE A 57 5.73 -0.45 4.02
CA PHE A 57 5.93 -1.91 3.87
C PHE A 57 4.76 -2.69 4.48
N GLU A 58 4.36 -2.35 5.69
CA GLU A 58 3.21 -2.98 6.37
C GLU A 58 1.91 -2.77 5.59
N GLN A 59 1.68 -1.56 5.08
CA GLN A 59 0.51 -1.22 4.26
C GLN A 59 0.49 -2.02 2.94
N ALA A 60 1.63 -2.15 2.28
CA ALA A 60 1.77 -2.88 1.02
C ALA A 60 1.50 -4.37 1.22
N GLU A 61 2.12 -4.99 2.23
CA GLU A 61 1.94 -6.41 2.54
C GLU A 61 0.49 -6.74 2.91
N THR A 62 -0.15 -5.90 3.74
CA THR A 62 -1.58 -6.02 4.05
C THR A 62 -2.43 -5.89 2.79
N THR A 63 -2.12 -4.94 1.92
CA THR A 63 -2.86 -4.73 0.67
C THR A 63 -2.71 -5.92 -0.28
N PHE A 64 -1.53 -6.54 -0.34
CA PHE A 64 -1.28 -7.71 -1.18
C PHE A 64 -2.16 -8.90 -0.79
N LEU A 65 -2.31 -9.17 0.51
CA LEU A 65 -3.22 -10.21 0.99
C LEU A 65 -4.69 -9.92 0.61
N GLN A 66 -5.08 -8.64 0.64
CA GLN A 66 -6.42 -8.22 0.21
C GLN A 66 -6.62 -8.35 -1.30
N ILE A 67 -5.58 -8.09 -2.10
CA ILE A 67 -5.61 -8.29 -3.56
C ILE A 67 -5.76 -9.78 -3.88
N GLU A 68 -5.02 -10.66 -3.20
CA GLU A 68 -5.15 -12.12 -3.36
C GLU A 68 -6.58 -12.58 -3.07
N THR A 69 -7.13 -12.14 -1.93
CA THR A 69 -8.51 -12.45 -1.55
C THR A 69 -9.53 -11.94 -2.59
N ALA A 70 -9.33 -10.72 -3.10
CA ALA A 70 -10.23 -10.13 -4.09
C ALA A 70 -10.09 -10.78 -5.48
N LEU A 71 -8.92 -11.31 -5.84
CA LEU A 71 -8.71 -12.12 -7.04
C LEU A 71 -9.46 -13.46 -6.94
N GLU A 72 -9.41 -14.13 -5.78
CA GLU A 72 -10.14 -15.37 -5.54
C GLU A 72 -11.66 -15.18 -5.63
N SER A 73 -12.18 -14.07 -5.08
CA SER A 73 -13.59 -13.71 -5.16
C SER A 73 -13.99 -13.02 -6.48
N LYS A 74 -13.04 -12.73 -7.36
CA LYS A 74 -13.23 -12.02 -8.63
C LYS A 74 -13.85 -10.62 -8.47
N ASP A 75 -13.56 -9.93 -7.38
CA ASP A 75 -14.14 -8.62 -7.05
C ASP A 75 -13.37 -7.47 -7.72
N LEU A 76 -13.71 -7.18 -8.98
CA LEU A 76 -13.10 -6.09 -9.77
C LEU A 76 -13.21 -4.70 -9.10
N PRO A 77 -14.36 -4.28 -8.54
CA PRO A 77 -14.45 -3.03 -7.78
C PRO A 77 -13.48 -2.95 -6.59
N LYS A 78 -13.36 -4.03 -5.82
CA LYS A 78 -12.41 -4.08 -4.70
C LYS A 78 -10.97 -4.02 -5.19
N LEU A 79 -10.62 -4.76 -6.25
CA LEU A 79 -9.30 -4.71 -6.89
C LEU A 79 -8.96 -3.29 -7.35
N SER A 80 -9.92 -2.59 -7.96
CA SER A 80 -9.76 -1.18 -8.35
C SER A 80 -9.45 -0.29 -7.14
N SER A 81 -10.21 -0.44 -6.05
CA SER A 81 -10.02 0.34 -4.83
C SER A 81 -8.67 0.08 -4.17
N LEU A 82 -8.20 -1.17 -4.16
CA LEU A 82 -6.90 -1.55 -3.59
C LEU A 82 -5.74 -1.01 -4.43
N GLY A 83 -5.84 -1.12 -5.77
CA GLY A 83 -4.89 -0.50 -6.69
C GLY A 83 -4.79 1.01 -6.49
N HIS A 84 -5.93 1.71 -6.38
CA HIS A 84 -5.95 3.14 -6.12
C HIS A 84 -5.28 3.52 -4.78
N PHE A 85 -5.62 2.78 -3.71
CA PHE A 85 -5.08 3.01 -2.38
C PHE A 85 -3.55 2.88 -2.35
N LEU A 86 -3.02 1.77 -2.85
CA LEU A 86 -1.58 1.53 -2.83
C LEU A 86 -0.82 2.41 -3.84
N LYS A 87 -1.45 2.80 -4.96
CA LYS A 87 -0.92 3.82 -5.89
C LYS A 87 -0.65 5.13 -5.17
N GLY A 88 -1.60 5.61 -4.35
CA GLY A 88 -1.43 6.86 -3.61
C GLY A 88 -0.22 6.82 -2.67
N SER A 89 -0.13 5.75 -1.87
CA SER A 89 0.98 5.60 -0.91
C SER A 89 2.35 5.42 -1.59
N SER A 90 2.42 4.61 -2.65
CA SER A 90 3.66 4.42 -3.42
C SER A 90 4.12 5.67 -4.16
N ALA A 91 3.20 6.52 -4.62
CA ALA A 91 3.53 7.80 -5.24
C ALA A 91 4.22 8.77 -4.26
N THR A 92 3.75 8.83 -3.00
CA THR A 92 4.35 9.67 -1.96
C THR A 92 5.83 9.33 -1.73
N LEU A 93 6.21 8.06 -1.82
CA LEU A 93 7.59 7.59 -1.65
C LEU A 93 8.40 7.54 -2.96
N GLY A 94 7.86 8.01 -4.08
CA GLY A 94 8.54 7.96 -5.38
C GLY A 94 8.73 6.55 -5.94
N LEU A 95 7.99 5.54 -5.48
CA LEU A 95 8.16 4.14 -5.90
C LEU A 95 7.52 3.89 -7.27
N THR A 96 8.18 4.36 -8.33
CA THR A 96 7.58 4.57 -9.65
C THR A 96 7.01 3.30 -10.26
N LYS A 97 7.73 2.17 -10.22
CA LYS A 97 7.22 0.91 -10.78
C LYS A 97 6.05 0.33 -9.99
N VAL A 98 6.14 0.38 -8.66
CA VAL A 98 5.05 -0.03 -7.76
C VAL A 98 3.80 0.80 -8.06
N LYS A 99 3.94 2.12 -8.14
CA LYS A 99 2.86 3.04 -8.50
C LYS A 99 2.23 2.68 -9.85
N ASN A 100 3.03 2.45 -10.88
CA ASN A 100 2.55 2.14 -12.23
C ASN A 100 1.80 0.80 -12.27
N SER A 101 2.29 -0.23 -11.57
CA SER A 101 1.59 -1.51 -11.47
C SER A 101 0.27 -1.40 -10.70
N CYS A 102 0.22 -0.62 -9.62
CA CYS A 102 -1.01 -0.30 -8.89
C CYS A 102 -2.04 0.45 -9.75
N GLU A 103 -1.59 1.39 -10.59
CA GLU A 103 -2.43 2.12 -11.54
C GLU A 103 -3.06 1.19 -12.59
N LYS A 104 -2.28 0.25 -13.13
CA LYS A 104 -2.81 -0.77 -14.05
C LYS A 104 -3.87 -1.64 -13.39
N ILE A 105 -3.63 -2.11 -12.16
CA ILE A 105 -4.62 -2.87 -11.38
C ILE A 105 -5.90 -2.05 -11.18
N GLN A 106 -5.75 -0.75 -10.86
CA GLN A 106 -6.88 0.16 -10.76
C GLN A 106 -7.68 0.20 -12.08
N HIS A 107 -7.02 0.42 -13.22
CA HIS A 107 -7.70 0.51 -14.51
C HIS A 107 -8.39 -0.79 -14.91
N PHE A 108 -7.74 -1.94 -14.78
CA PHE A 108 -8.37 -3.22 -15.09
C PHE A 108 -9.55 -3.52 -14.16
N GLY A 109 -9.46 -3.16 -12.88
CA GLY A 109 -10.59 -3.27 -11.94
C GLY A 109 -11.79 -2.37 -12.31
N GLN A 110 -11.54 -1.29 -13.05
CA GLN A 110 -12.57 -0.42 -13.62
C GLN A 110 -13.09 -0.90 -14.98
N LYS A 111 -12.68 -2.10 -15.43
CA LYS A 111 -12.97 -2.64 -16.77
C LYS A 111 -12.45 -1.73 -17.89
N LYS A 112 -11.21 -1.28 -17.73
CA LYS A 112 -10.50 -0.48 -18.74
C LYS A 112 -9.26 -1.18 -19.24
N ASP A 113 -8.70 -0.70 -20.33
CA ASP A 113 -7.38 -1.08 -20.81
C ASP A 113 -6.27 -0.62 -19.86
N GLN A 114 -5.03 -0.98 -20.19
CA GLN A 114 -3.87 -0.68 -19.35
C GLN A 114 -3.70 0.83 -19.10
N GLU A 115 -4.00 1.64 -20.10
CA GLU A 115 -3.82 3.09 -20.07
C GLU A 115 -5.02 3.82 -19.44
N GLY A 116 -6.10 3.09 -19.13
CA GLY A 116 -7.33 3.66 -18.55
C GLY A 116 -8.18 4.44 -19.57
N ILE A 117 -7.93 4.24 -20.87
CA ILE A 117 -8.52 5.00 -21.98
C ILE A 117 -9.73 4.29 -22.55
N ALA A 118 -9.56 3.05 -23.01
CA ALA A 118 -10.62 2.27 -23.62
C ALA A 118 -11.28 1.32 -22.60
N ASP A 119 -12.56 1.04 -22.80
CA ASP A 119 -13.27 0.03 -22.01
C ASP A 119 -12.86 -1.40 -22.43
N GLU A 120 -12.84 -2.30 -21.45
CA GLU A 120 -12.61 -3.74 -21.60
C GLU A 120 -13.78 -4.49 -20.95
N GLU A 121 -14.78 -4.85 -21.74
CA GLU A 121 -16.00 -5.50 -21.25
C GLU A 121 -15.79 -6.95 -20.80
N ASP A 122 -14.68 -7.57 -21.22
CA ASP A 122 -14.31 -8.94 -20.82
C ASP A 122 -13.71 -8.96 -19.42
N GLU A 123 -14.53 -9.36 -18.44
CA GLU A 123 -14.13 -9.47 -17.03
C GLU A 123 -13.04 -10.52 -16.81
N GLU A 124 -13.07 -11.65 -17.51
CA GLU A 124 -12.06 -12.70 -17.35
C GLU A 124 -10.69 -12.20 -17.82
N LYS A 125 -10.68 -11.44 -18.91
CA LYS A 125 -9.48 -10.77 -19.42
C LYS A 125 -8.98 -9.69 -18.47
N CYS A 126 -9.87 -8.92 -17.85
CA CYS A 126 -9.47 -7.96 -16.80
C CYS A 126 -8.82 -8.67 -15.62
N LEU A 127 -9.45 -9.72 -15.08
CA LEU A 127 -8.93 -10.51 -13.95
C LEU A 127 -7.56 -11.12 -14.27
N LYS A 128 -7.40 -11.71 -15.46
CA LYS A 128 -6.12 -12.26 -15.91
C LYS A 128 -5.02 -11.20 -15.95
N ARG A 129 -5.30 -10.02 -16.49
CA ARG A 129 -4.33 -8.92 -16.53
C ARG A 129 -4.00 -8.39 -15.15
N ILE A 130 -4.95 -8.36 -14.23
CA ILE A 130 -4.70 -8.00 -12.82
C ILE A 130 -3.77 -9.03 -12.19
N GLU A 131 -4.01 -10.33 -12.38
CA GLU A 131 -3.15 -11.40 -11.85
C GLU A 131 -1.72 -11.27 -12.38
N GLU A 132 -1.54 -11.10 -13.69
CA GLU A 132 -0.24 -10.88 -14.32
C GLU A 132 0.46 -9.62 -13.78
N THR A 133 -0.27 -8.52 -13.68
CA THR A 133 0.25 -7.25 -13.15
C THR A 133 0.59 -7.36 -11.67
N PHE A 134 -0.16 -8.13 -10.90
CA PHE A 134 0.08 -8.33 -9.48
C PHE A 134 1.37 -9.10 -9.22
N GLN A 135 1.73 -10.07 -10.07
CA GLN A 135 3.05 -10.72 -9.98
C GLN A 135 4.19 -9.74 -10.26
N ILE A 136 4.01 -8.83 -11.23
CA ILE A 136 4.97 -7.76 -11.52
C ILE A 136 5.08 -6.82 -10.31
N LEU A 137 3.94 -6.39 -9.74
CA LEU A 137 3.89 -5.53 -8.55
C LEU A 137 4.66 -6.13 -7.38
N LYS A 138 4.52 -7.43 -7.10
CA LYS A 138 5.28 -8.10 -6.03
C LYS A 138 6.79 -8.03 -6.27
N LYS A 139 7.23 -8.24 -7.51
CA LYS A 139 8.65 -8.16 -7.87
C LYS A 139 9.18 -6.74 -7.69
N ASP A 140 8.47 -5.75 -8.25
CA ASP A 140 8.85 -4.34 -8.17
C ASP A 140 8.89 -3.85 -6.71
N TYR A 141 7.96 -4.33 -5.88
CA TYR A 141 7.95 -4.07 -4.44
C TYR A 141 9.20 -4.63 -3.74
N ILE A 142 9.57 -5.89 -4.01
CA ILE A 142 10.78 -6.50 -3.41
C ILE A 142 12.03 -5.73 -3.83
N ASP A 143 12.14 -5.34 -5.10
CA ASP A 143 13.28 -4.56 -5.59
C ASP A 143 13.37 -3.21 -4.86
N ALA A 144 12.25 -2.50 -4.68
CA ALA A 144 12.18 -1.26 -3.91
C ALA A 144 12.51 -1.45 -2.42
N VAL A 145 11.95 -2.48 -1.77
CA VAL A 145 12.23 -2.81 -0.36
C VAL A 145 13.72 -3.06 -0.14
N ASN A 146 14.37 -3.81 -1.04
CA ASN A 146 15.79 -4.10 -0.93
C ASN A 146 16.64 -2.84 -1.03
N ILE A 147 16.29 -1.93 -1.95
CA ILE A 147 16.97 -0.64 -2.10
C ILE A 147 16.85 0.17 -0.79
N LEU A 148 15.62 0.33 -0.30
CA LEU A 148 15.35 1.16 0.88
C LEU A 148 15.93 0.55 2.16
N LYS A 149 15.78 -0.76 2.39
CA LYS A 149 16.41 -1.43 3.53
C LYS A 149 17.94 -1.30 3.51
N THR A 150 18.54 -1.41 2.33
CA THR A 150 19.99 -1.19 2.17
C THR A 150 20.37 0.24 2.53
N PHE A 151 19.62 1.23 2.04
CA PHE A 151 19.84 2.64 2.31
C PHE A 151 19.77 2.98 3.80
N PHE A 152 18.76 2.47 4.52
CA PHE A 152 18.61 2.70 5.96
C PHE A 152 19.45 1.75 6.85
N GLY A 153 20.32 0.92 6.28
CA GLY A 153 21.11 -0.06 7.04
C GLY A 153 20.27 -1.11 7.77
N MET A 154 19.04 -1.34 7.32
CA MET A 154 18.10 -2.31 7.89
C MET A 154 18.46 -3.71 7.40
N SER A 155 19.52 -4.29 7.95
CA SER A 155 19.75 -5.74 7.82
C SER A 155 18.68 -6.48 8.62
N SER A 156 18.24 -7.64 8.13
CA SER A 156 17.24 -8.50 8.79
C SER A 156 17.73 -8.93 10.18
N GLN A 157 17.52 -8.08 11.19
CA GLN A 157 17.52 -8.49 12.58
C GLN A 157 16.31 -9.42 12.72
N SER A 158 16.58 -10.73 12.67
CA SER A 158 15.67 -11.73 13.21
C SER A 158 15.29 -11.28 14.62
N GLU A 159 14.01 -11.02 14.87
CA GLU A 159 13.47 -10.93 16.21
C GLU A 159 13.90 -12.18 16.98
N SER A 160 14.93 -12.02 17.80
CA SER A 160 15.25 -12.98 18.83
C SER A 160 14.22 -12.72 19.92
N THR A 161 13.12 -13.48 19.89
CA THR A 161 12.21 -13.60 21.01
C THR A 161 13.03 -14.10 22.21
N ASN A 162 13.43 -13.19 23.09
CA ASN A 162 13.89 -13.57 24.41
C ASN A 162 12.64 -13.91 25.22
N GLU A 163 12.34 -15.22 25.28
CA GLU A 163 11.48 -15.80 26.30
C GLU A 163 12.15 -15.58 27.67
N ASP A 164 11.57 -14.73 28.51
CA ASP A 164 11.74 -14.83 29.95
C ASP A 164 10.36 -15.06 30.58
N GLY A 165 10.14 -16.30 30.97
CA GLY A 165 8.92 -16.75 31.61
C GLY A 165 8.85 -16.31 33.07
N GLN A 166 7.68 -15.83 33.47
CA GLN A 166 7.22 -15.96 34.85
C GLN A 166 5.83 -16.58 34.86
N ASN A 167 5.80 -17.86 35.23
CA ASN A 167 4.60 -18.63 35.57
C ASN A 167 3.84 -17.95 36.72
N ASN A 168 2.52 -17.87 36.61
CA ASN A 168 1.54 -18.32 37.62
C ASN A 168 0.13 -17.91 37.18
N LEU A 169 -0.75 -18.89 37.02
CA LEU A 169 -2.15 -18.88 37.48
C LEU A 169 -2.76 -20.29 37.28
N ASP A 170 -3.41 -20.76 38.33
CA ASP A 170 -3.93 -22.10 38.62
C ASP A 170 -4.78 -22.81 37.52
N PRO A 171 -4.91 -24.15 37.60
CA PRO A 171 -5.70 -24.96 36.69
C PRO A 171 -7.19 -25.00 37.09
N GLN A 172 -8.08 -24.75 36.12
CA GLN A 172 -9.52 -25.03 36.22
C GLN A 172 -9.86 -26.41 35.61
N PRO A 173 -10.92 -27.08 36.09
CA PRO A 173 -11.06 -28.54 36.04
C PRO A 173 -11.68 -29.07 34.74
N LYS A 174 -11.35 -30.33 34.43
CA LYS A 174 -11.94 -31.15 33.36
C LYS A 174 -13.31 -31.68 33.82
N VAL A 175 -14.31 -31.61 32.94
CA VAL A 175 -15.54 -32.41 33.05
C VAL A 175 -15.73 -33.23 31.77
N ASP A 176 -16.05 -34.50 31.96
CA ASP A 176 -16.16 -35.54 30.94
C ASP A 176 -17.46 -35.47 30.12
N THR A 177 -17.29 -35.84 28.84
CA THR A 177 -18.19 -36.50 27.88
C THR A 177 -19.59 -36.93 28.35
N ILE A 178 -20.64 -36.65 27.55
CA ILE A 178 -21.74 -37.58 27.17
C ILE A 178 -22.48 -37.08 25.90
N THR A 179 -22.33 -37.87 24.84
CA THR A 179 -23.25 -38.42 23.81
C THR A 179 -24.73 -37.95 23.71
N VAL A 180 -25.11 -37.65 22.44
CA VAL A 180 -26.36 -37.94 21.66
C VAL A 180 -27.72 -37.22 21.84
N GLU A 181 -28.30 -36.94 20.66
CA GLU A 181 -29.72 -37.02 20.22
C GLU A 181 -30.42 -35.73 19.72
N ALA A 182 -30.56 -35.71 18.38
CA ALA A 182 -31.80 -35.58 17.59
C ALA A 182 -32.81 -34.41 17.80
N SER A 183 -33.07 -33.76 16.66
CA SER A 183 -34.40 -33.32 16.15
C SER A 183 -35.13 -32.18 16.87
N SER A 184 -35.27 -31.03 16.19
CA SER A 184 -36.54 -30.62 15.53
C SER A 184 -36.55 -29.11 15.20
N SER A 185 -36.94 -28.84 13.96
CA SER A 185 -37.69 -27.68 13.45
C SER A 185 -38.23 -26.64 14.44
N ASN A 186 -38.03 -25.36 14.13
CA ASN A 186 -39.15 -24.44 14.04
C ASN A 186 -38.86 -23.27 13.09
N THR A 187 -39.81 -23.05 12.18
CA THR A 187 -39.92 -21.94 11.22
C THR A 187 -41.07 -21.06 11.69
N GLU A 188 -40.82 -19.78 11.94
CA GLU A 188 -41.81 -18.68 12.06
C GLU A 188 -41.08 -17.46 11.47
N HIS A 189 -41.36 -16.96 10.26
CA HIS A 189 -42.59 -16.35 9.72
C HIS A 189 -43.16 -15.27 10.63
N ASN A 190 -42.81 -14.01 10.31
CA ASN A 190 -43.62 -12.84 10.60
C ASN A 190 -43.56 -11.92 9.38
N ASP A 191 -44.57 -12.07 8.52
CA ASP A 191 -45.09 -11.02 7.67
C ASP A 191 -45.79 -9.98 8.57
N GLU A 192 -45.40 -8.71 8.45
CA GLU A 192 -46.32 -7.61 8.70
C GLU A 192 -46.40 -6.72 7.46
N GLN A 193 -47.64 -6.55 7.02
CA GLN A 193 -48.08 -5.98 5.77
C GLN A 193 -48.69 -4.60 6.02
N SER A 194 -48.51 -3.73 5.03
CA SER A 194 -49.38 -2.61 4.63
C SER A 194 -49.40 -1.35 5.49
N HIS A 195 -49.10 -0.21 4.86
CA HIS A 195 -50.00 0.91 4.50
C HIS A 195 -49.05 1.99 3.91
N GLY A 196 -49.07 2.40 2.64
CA GLY A 196 -50.22 2.69 1.80
C GLY A 196 -50.76 4.08 2.15
N ASP A 197 -50.16 5.15 1.62
CA ASP A 197 -50.86 6.41 1.32
C ASP A 197 -50.04 7.34 0.40
N ASP A 198 -50.68 7.66 -0.72
CA ASP A 198 -50.38 8.68 -1.72
C ASP A 198 -50.14 10.09 -1.15
N LEU A 199 -49.36 10.93 -1.85
CA LEU A 199 -49.82 12.20 -2.47
C LEU A 199 -48.68 13.15 -2.91
N LYS A 200 -48.74 13.50 -4.21
CA LYS A 200 -48.45 14.81 -4.84
C LYS A 200 -47.03 15.43 -4.80
N GLY A 201 -46.41 15.41 -6.00
CA GLY A 201 -46.08 16.64 -6.75
C GLY A 201 -44.59 17.01 -6.88
N PRO A 202 -44.05 17.19 -8.10
CA PRO A 202 -42.72 17.80 -8.28
C PRO A 202 -42.81 19.33 -8.17
N ILE A 203 -41.87 19.93 -7.43
CA ILE A 203 -41.63 21.37 -7.44
C ILE A 203 -40.46 21.63 -8.39
N ASP A 204 -40.78 22.06 -9.60
CA ASP A 204 -39.87 22.84 -10.44
C ASP A 204 -39.78 24.25 -9.85
N ILE A 205 -38.59 24.71 -9.47
CA ILE A 205 -38.26 26.14 -9.46
C ILE A 205 -36.88 26.34 -10.10
N LEU A 206 -36.94 27.02 -11.23
CA LEU A 206 -35.87 27.63 -11.98
C LEU A 206 -35.64 29.04 -11.40
N VAL A 207 -34.45 29.33 -10.88
CA VAL A 207 -33.76 30.65 -10.96
C VAL A 207 -32.27 30.38 -10.95
#